data_AF-A0A842R7L9-F1
#
_entry.id   AF-A0A842R7L9-F1
#
_cell.length_a   1.000
_cell.length_b   1.000
_cell.length_c   1.000
_cell.angle_alpha   90.00
_cell.angle_beta   90.00
_cell.angle_gamma   90.00
#
_symmetry.space_group_name_H-M   'P 1'
#
loop_
_entity.id
_entity.type
_entity.pdbx_description
1 polymer ?
#
loop_
_entity_poly.entity_id
_entity_poly.type
_entity_poly.pdbx_seq_one_letter_code
_entity_poly.pdbx_strand_id
1 'polypeptide(L)'
;TSLRDLGFFHAEFHRENPFGGWGHEIRVNSNEADIANKERVAWENNYVILETKGKGQYIGCNISITNFQGSWWGEGDDMIWVDGYKWPPDLHGTGSEDYLNQAWGMQPNAFLRNGSSIFEGDTGGYQTSYVFHLENPVRFTEELKVTIEHGHGNHLRNEVSSVAYWYESKPSRVRSPPPVAQRMPVSKDGMQWVQDSTKQITSKEIHVNEEMKKMKRRWKGKDFPEYISVVGPITKDDEGFLCINMPFSSEPGAPIHEIPVVELLEFFIYKHITLHVKVGAMDEIRVGTFEMSSSGNLLFKPEGEKDLLELKEILETTVGSKVEIEALIDIDEMQPAGDKPTSFVVYIQHVADTG
;
A
#
# COMPACT_ATOMS: atom_id res chain seq x y z
N THR A 1 50.27 -6.02 11.56
CA THR A 1 49.23 -7.06 11.46
C THR A 1 49.51 -7.91 10.24
N SER A 2 49.14 -9.19 10.24
CA SER A 2 49.17 -10.03 9.04
C SER A 2 48.04 -9.61 8.09
N LEU A 3 48.28 -9.60 6.77
CA LEU A 3 47.23 -9.32 5.78
C LEU A 3 46.19 -10.44 5.67
N ARG A 4 46.44 -11.63 6.25
CA ARG A 4 45.54 -12.79 6.19
C ARG A 4 44.26 -12.59 7.02
N ASP A 5 44.30 -11.63 7.94
CA ASP A 5 43.28 -11.40 8.97
C ASP A 5 42.52 -10.07 8.73
N LEU A 6 42.74 -9.42 7.58
CA LEU A 6 42.04 -8.20 7.18
C LEU A 6 40.90 -8.51 6.21
N GLY A 7 39.78 -7.82 6.37
CA GLY A 7 38.73 -7.75 5.35
C GLY A 7 39.10 -6.78 4.23
N PHE A 8 38.59 -7.06 3.04
CA PHE A 8 38.59 -6.13 1.90
C PHE A 8 37.36 -5.24 2.00
N PHE A 9 37.53 -3.93 1.80
CA PHE A 9 36.44 -2.96 1.82
C PHE A 9 35.70 -2.96 0.48
N HIS A 10 34.37 -2.87 0.55
CA HIS A 10 33.47 -2.83 -0.58
C HIS A 10 32.46 -1.68 -0.44
N ALA A 11 32.12 -1.08 -1.58
CA ALA A 11 31.07 -0.08 -1.67
C ALA A 11 30.33 -0.24 -3.01
N GLU A 12 29.00 -0.20 -2.99
CA GLU A 12 28.15 -0.44 -4.16
C GLU A 12 26.99 0.55 -4.22
N PHE A 13 26.76 1.11 -5.41
CA PHE A 13 25.70 2.08 -5.66
C PHE A 13 24.48 1.43 -6.31
N HIS A 14 23.34 1.54 -5.66
CA HIS A 14 22.03 1.15 -6.18
C HIS A 14 21.12 2.38 -6.39
N ARG A 15 20.17 2.23 -7.31
CA ARG A 15 19.15 3.25 -7.61
C ARG A 15 17.96 2.64 -8.32
N GLU A 16 16.77 3.02 -7.88
CA GLU A 16 15.48 2.79 -8.53
C GLU A 16 14.78 4.15 -8.72
N ASN A 17 14.47 4.51 -9.98
CA ASN A 17 13.99 5.83 -10.37
C ASN A 17 12.91 5.71 -11.47
N PRO A 18 11.61 5.75 -11.16
CA PRO A 18 11.03 5.53 -9.82
C PRO A 18 11.30 4.10 -9.33
N PHE A 19 11.09 3.86 -8.04
CA PHE A 19 10.86 2.50 -7.54
C PHE A 19 9.48 1.99 -7.95
N GLY A 20 9.36 0.68 -8.20
CA GLY A 20 8.16 0.03 -8.76
C GLY A 20 7.04 -0.27 -7.76
N GLY A 21 6.79 0.61 -6.80
CA GLY A 21 5.77 0.43 -5.75
C GLY A 21 4.35 0.41 -6.28
N TRP A 22 3.45 -0.24 -5.54
CA TRP A 22 2.14 -0.68 -6.05
C TRP A 22 1.02 0.36 -5.91
N GLY A 23 1.18 1.40 -5.09
CA GLY A 23 0.09 2.26 -4.60
C GLY A 23 0.50 3.71 -4.34
N HIS A 24 1.21 4.34 -5.28
CA HIS A 24 1.73 5.71 -5.10
C HIS A 24 0.64 6.79 -4.99
N GLU A 25 -0.57 6.51 -5.47
CA GLU A 25 -1.73 7.37 -5.26
C GLU A 25 -2.25 7.31 -3.82
N ILE A 26 -1.97 6.22 -3.09
CA ILE A 26 -2.44 6.00 -1.72
C ILE A 26 -1.60 6.83 -0.76
N ARG A 27 -2.27 7.63 0.07
CA ARG A 27 -1.61 8.42 1.10
C ARG A 27 -1.12 7.52 2.23
N VAL A 28 0.16 7.66 2.56
CA VAL A 28 0.81 7.14 3.77
C VAL A 28 -0.05 7.35 5.04
N ASN A 29 0.01 6.39 5.96
CA ASN A 29 -0.77 6.37 7.20
C ASN A 29 -2.29 6.47 6.98
N SER A 30 -2.78 5.69 6.02
CA SER A 30 -4.20 5.38 5.87
C SER A 30 -4.44 3.86 5.89
N ASN A 31 -5.66 3.45 6.18
CA ASN A 31 -6.11 2.05 6.27
C ASN A 31 -6.05 1.27 4.93
N GLU A 32 -5.46 1.87 3.89
CA GLU A 32 -5.26 1.35 2.55
C GLU A 32 -3.78 1.35 2.17
N ALA A 33 -2.91 2.02 2.93
CA ALA A 33 -1.46 1.84 2.86
C ALA A 33 -1.00 0.67 3.77
N ASP A 34 -1.71 0.44 4.87
CA ASP A 34 -1.55 -0.68 5.80
C ASP A 34 -1.86 -2.03 5.13
N ILE A 35 -0.81 -2.79 4.78
CA ILE A 35 -0.90 -4.12 4.14
C ILE A 35 0.20 -5.06 4.64
N ALA A 36 -0.03 -6.37 4.53
CA ALA A 36 0.89 -7.38 5.03
C ALA A 36 2.10 -7.70 4.11
N ASN A 37 3.10 -6.82 4.01
CA ASN A 37 4.36 -7.15 3.32
C ASN A 37 5.23 -8.13 4.16
N LYS A 38 5.13 -9.42 3.87
CA LYS A 38 5.70 -10.50 4.70
C LYS A 38 6.33 -11.59 3.86
N GLU A 39 7.14 -12.44 4.51
CA GLU A 39 7.71 -13.66 3.93
C GLU A 39 8.44 -13.42 2.59
N ARG A 40 8.03 -14.13 1.52
CA ARG A 40 8.59 -13.99 0.18
C ARG A 40 8.21 -12.67 -0.49
N VAL A 41 7.07 -12.07 -0.15
CA VAL A 41 6.69 -10.75 -0.68
C VAL A 41 7.73 -9.72 -0.26
N ALA A 42 8.13 -9.71 1.02
CA ALA A 42 9.16 -8.82 1.51
C ALA A 42 10.55 -9.11 0.91
N TRP A 43 11.01 -10.37 0.95
CA TRP A 43 12.33 -10.78 0.43
C TRP A 43 12.52 -10.45 -1.07
N GLU A 44 11.45 -10.44 -1.86
CA GLU A 44 11.50 -10.27 -3.31
C GLU A 44 11.17 -8.86 -3.81
N ASN A 45 10.52 -7.99 -3.00
CA ASN A 45 10.00 -6.71 -3.47
C ASN A 45 10.60 -5.47 -2.78
N ASN A 46 11.17 -5.58 -1.58
CA ASN A 46 11.81 -4.44 -0.91
C ASN A 46 12.98 -3.85 -1.73
N TYR A 47 13.26 -2.57 -1.57
CA TYR A 47 14.45 -1.94 -2.18
C TYR A 47 15.73 -2.56 -1.61
N VAL A 48 16.58 -3.10 -2.50
CA VAL A 48 17.82 -3.78 -2.11
C VAL A 48 18.92 -2.75 -1.88
N ILE A 49 19.34 -2.57 -0.64
CA ILE A 49 20.53 -1.78 -0.28
C ILE A 49 21.80 -2.58 -0.60
N LEU A 50 21.83 -3.88 -0.27
CA LEU A 50 22.94 -4.80 -0.53
C LEU A 50 22.44 -6.25 -0.67
N GLU A 51 22.95 -7.00 -1.66
CA GLU A 51 22.78 -8.45 -1.75
C GLU A 51 24.12 -9.07 -2.18
N THR A 52 24.81 -9.79 -1.28
CA THR A 52 26.15 -10.35 -1.52
C THR A 52 26.29 -11.78 -0.98
N LYS A 53 27.29 -12.52 -1.48
CA LYS A 53 27.61 -13.90 -1.08
C LYS A 53 29.09 -14.03 -0.72
N GLY A 54 29.36 -14.50 0.49
CA GLY A 54 30.70 -14.61 1.06
C GLY A 54 30.66 -14.60 2.59
N LYS A 55 31.81 -14.38 3.22
CA LYS A 55 31.92 -14.18 4.68
C LYS A 55 32.44 -12.78 4.94
N GLY A 56 31.70 -11.99 5.72
CA GLY A 56 31.94 -10.55 5.88
C GLY A 56 31.14 -9.89 7.00
N GLN A 57 31.12 -8.55 6.96
CA GLN A 57 30.29 -7.72 7.84
C GLN A 57 29.88 -6.42 7.14
N TYR A 58 28.58 -6.09 7.19
CA TYR A 58 28.00 -4.83 6.71
C TYR A 58 28.12 -3.75 7.78
N ILE A 59 28.55 -2.56 7.35
CA ILE A 59 28.88 -1.43 8.24
C ILE A 59 27.99 -0.20 7.99
N GLY A 60 26.85 -0.37 7.30
CA GLY A 60 25.86 0.68 7.06
C GLY A 60 25.85 1.23 5.62
N CYS A 61 25.09 2.31 5.42
CA CYS A 61 24.84 2.91 4.11
C CYS A 61 24.58 4.41 4.20
N ASN A 62 24.64 5.09 3.05
CA ASN A 62 23.79 6.26 2.84
C ASN A 62 22.62 5.90 1.92
N ILE A 63 21.48 6.56 2.12
CA ILE A 63 20.27 6.47 1.31
C ILE A 63 19.79 7.88 0.96
N SER A 64 19.35 8.06 -0.27
CA SER A 64 18.88 9.31 -0.85
C SER A 64 17.51 9.08 -1.46
N ILE A 65 16.59 10.01 -1.22
CA ILE A 65 15.19 9.93 -1.69
C ILE A 65 14.87 11.21 -2.45
N THR A 66 14.31 11.09 -3.64
CA THR A 66 13.61 12.20 -4.31
C THR A 66 12.12 11.95 -4.19
N ASN A 67 11.48 12.65 -3.24
CA ASN A 67 10.11 12.46 -2.80
C ASN A 67 9.12 13.04 -3.83
N PHE A 68 8.65 12.20 -4.74
CA PHE A 68 7.66 12.54 -5.76
C PHE A 68 6.25 12.73 -5.20
N GLN A 69 5.87 11.99 -4.14
CA GLN A 69 4.54 12.09 -3.53
C GLN A 69 4.34 13.39 -2.75
N GLY A 70 5.39 13.88 -2.09
CA GLY A 70 5.36 15.07 -1.24
C GLY A 70 4.76 14.86 0.16
N SER A 71 4.13 13.71 0.43
CA SER A 71 3.83 13.21 1.79
C SER A 71 5.02 12.45 2.39
N TRP A 72 4.87 12.05 3.66
CA TRP A 72 5.89 11.28 4.38
C TRP A 72 6.21 9.96 3.66
N TRP A 73 7.50 9.63 3.55
CA TRP A 73 7.98 8.48 2.76
C TRP A 73 8.58 7.36 3.61
N GLY A 74 8.93 7.64 4.87
CA GLY A 74 9.81 6.80 5.68
C GLY A 74 9.13 5.77 6.57
N GLU A 75 7.84 5.47 6.42
CA GLU A 75 7.17 4.35 7.13
C GLU A 75 7.66 2.95 6.67
N GLY A 76 8.76 2.87 5.92
CA GLY A 76 9.25 1.63 5.33
C GLY A 76 10.27 0.92 6.22
N ASP A 77 9.98 -0.34 6.59
CA ASP A 77 10.82 -1.13 7.48
C ASP A 77 12.15 -1.56 6.83
N ASP A 78 13.26 -1.53 7.58
CA ASP A 78 14.46 -2.27 7.19
C ASP A 78 14.29 -3.77 7.47
N MET A 79 14.72 -4.60 6.52
CA MET A 79 14.64 -6.05 6.66
C MET A 79 15.96 -6.65 6.19
N ILE A 80 16.65 -7.32 7.11
CA ILE A 80 18.00 -7.84 6.91
C ILE A 80 18.05 -9.33 7.20
N TRP A 81 18.44 -10.10 6.19
CA TRP A 81 18.62 -11.55 6.27
C TRP A 81 20.10 -11.92 6.22
N VAL A 82 20.53 -12.75 7.16
CA VAL A 82 21.90 -13.25 7.30
C VAL A 82 21.93 -14.74 6.97
N ASP A 83 22.79 -15.16 6.06
CA ASP A 83 23.03 -16.56 5.71
C ASP A 83 21.74 -17.30 5.29
N GLY A 84 20.99 -16.67 4.37
CA GLY A 84 19.84 -17.25 3.67
C GLY A 84 18.46 -16.72 4.09
N TYR A 85 17.46 -17.00 3.25
CA TYR A 85 16.06 -16.66 3.55
C TYR A 85 15.54 -17.43 4.77
N LYS A 86 14.90 -16.70 5.68
CA LYS A 86 14.09 -17.19 6.79
C LYS A 86 12.97 -16.18 7.07
N TRP A 87 11.99 -16.54 7.90
CA TRP A 87 10.95 -15.60 8.34
C TRP A 87 10.70 -15.74 9.85
N PRO A 88 10.67 -14.65 10.63
CA PRO A 88 11.03 -13.26 10.26
C PRO A 88 12.52 -13.14 9.82
N PRO A 89 12.94 -12.01 9.22
CA PRO A 89 14.36 -11.71 9.01
C PRO A 89 15.15 -11.66 10.34
N ASP A 90 16.49 -11.72 10.26
CA ASP A 90 17.37 -11.64 11.43
C ASP A 90 17.34 -10.26 12.10
N LEU A 91 17.12 -9.20 11.31
CA LEU A 91 16.74 -7.87 11.78
C LEU A 91 15.50 -7.40 11.03
N HIS A 92 14.56 -6.82 11.76
CA HIS A 92 13.31 -6.24 11.28
C HIS A 92 13.16 -4.88 11.97
N GLY A 93 13.03 -3.81 11.19
CA GLY A 93 12.88 -2.44 11.67
C GLY A 93 11.46 -2.09 12.11
N THR A 94 11.22 -0.78 12.22
CA THR A 94 9.92 -0.15 12.53
C THR A 94 9.65 1.11 11.71
N GLY A 95 10.53 1.42 10.76
CA GLY A 95 10.53 2.66 9.98
C GLY A 95 11.92 3.00 9.44
N SER A 96 11.95 3.80 8.38
CA SER A 96 13.18 4.27 7.74
C SER A 96 13.87 5.36 8.56
N GLU A 97 13.14 6.22 9.29
CA GLU A 97 13.78 7.14 10.24
C GLU A 97 14.38 6.37 11.42
N ASP A 98 13.70 5.33 11.90
CA ASP A 98 14.17 4.49 13.00
C ASP A 98 15.47 3.74 12.62
N TYR A 99 15.51 3.13 11.42
CA TYR A 99 16.74 2.53 10.87
C TYR A 99 17.90 3.53 10.76
N LEU A 100 17.59 4.77 10.38
CA LEU A 100 18.54 5.88 10.29
C LEU A 100 18.83 6.53 11.66
N ASN A 101 18.32 5.97 12.76
CA ASN A 101 18.45 6.47 14.14
C ASN A 101 17.98 7.93 14.28
N GLN A 102 16.81 8.20 13.71
CA GLN A 102 16.02 9.42 13.84
C GLN A 102 14.65 9.02 14.45
N ALA A 103 13.64 9.90 14.44
CA ALA A 103 12.29 9.62 14.94
C ALA A 103 11.33 10.75 14.55
N TRP A 104 10.04 10.42 14.35
CA TRP A 104 8.99 11.37 13.95
C TRP A 104 9.32 12.11 12.64
N GLY A 105 9.70 11.35 11.62
CA GLY A 105 10.21 11.86 10.35
C GLY A 105 11.71 12.11 10.34
N MET A 106 12.21 12.59 9.19
CA MET A 106 13.59 13.02 9.02
C MET A 106 13.89 14.29 9.83
N GLN A 107 15.14 14.44 10.26
CA GLN A 107 15.61 15.52 11.12
C GLN A 107 16.84 16.24 10.52
N PRO A 108 16.97 17.58 10.69
CA PRO A 108 18.14 18.34 10.26
C PRO A 108 19.31 18.19 11.26
N ASN A 109 19.83 16.97 11.39
CA ASN A 109 20.97 16.63 12.25
C ASN A 109 22.09 15.95 11.44
N ALA A 110 23.32 15.96 11.94
CA ALA A 110 24.47 15.29 11.31
C ALA A 110 25.48 14.87 12.38
N PHE A 111 25.41 13.61 12.83
CA PHE A 111 26.28 13.03 13.84
C PHE A 111 27.36 12.13 13.21
N LEU A 112 28.34 11.69 14.02
CA LEU A 112 29.48 10.87 13.54
C LEU A 112 29.09 9.52 12.94
N ARG A 113 27.87 9.02 13.21
CA ARG A 113 27.40 7.68 12.81
C ARG A 113 26.06 7.68 12.09
N ASN A 114 25.29 8.76 12.15
CA ASN A 114 24.00 8.88 11.49
C ASN A 114 23.61 10.35 11.27
N GLY A 115 22.60 10.57 10.45
CA GLY A 115 21.97 11.88 10.26
C GLY A 115 21.61 12.16 8.81
N SER A 116 21.28 13.41 8.53
CA SER A 116 20.82 13.95 7.25
C SER A 116 21.87 14.87 6.63
N SER A 117 22.61 14.38 5.63
CA SER A 117 23.53 15.19 4.82
C SER A 117 22.80 16.18 3.90
N ILE A 118 21.55 15.86 3.53
CA ILE A 118 20.60 16.77 2.88
C ILE A 118 19.25 16.52 3.56
N PHE A 119 18.60 17.57 4.05
CA PHE A 119 17.30 17.48 4.72
C PHE A 119 16.16 17.92 3.79
N GLU A 120 15.09 17.11 3.71
CA GLU A 120 13.99 17.34 2.76
C GLU A 120 13.17 18.61 3.04
N GLY A 121 13.14 19.08 4.29
CA GLY A 121 12.49 20.35 4.65
C GLY A 121 13.16 21.58 4.03
N ASP A 122 14.49 21.54 3.83
CA ASP A 122 15.26 22.65 3.24
C ASP A 122 15.25 22.63 1.71
N THR A 123 14.82 21.52 1.10
CA THR A 123 14.89 21.28 -0.36
C THR A 123 13.52 21.01 -1.01
N GLY A 124 12.49 20.83 -0.20
CA GLY A 124 11.14 20.42 -0.59
C GLY A 124 11.09 19.01 -1.16
N GLY A 125 11.74 18.03 -0.53
CA GLY A 125 11.63 16.62 -0.91
C GLY A 125 12.87 15.95 -1.50
N TYR A 126 14.07 16.55 -1.46
CA TYR A 126 15.31 15.78 -1.60
C TYR A 126 15.87 15.46 -0.21
N GLN A 127 15.92 14.18 0.16
CA GLN A 127 16.57 13.70 1.38
C GLN A 127 17.89 13.02 1.03
N THR A 128 18.88 13.09 1.92
CA THR A 128 20.00 12.15 1.95
C THR A 128 20.41 11.90 3.39
N SER A 129 20.18 10.69 3.86
CA SER A 129 20.50 10.23 5.20
C SER A 129 21.60 9.17 5.19
N TYR A 130 22.23 8.93 6.32
CA TYR A 130 23.21 7.87 6.50
C TYR A 130 23.10 7.21 7.87
N VAL A 131 23.57 5.97 7.94
CA VAL A 131 23.80 5.23 9.19
C VAL A 131 25.06 4.35 9.03
N PHE A 132 25.92 4.34 10.03
CA PHE A 132 27.18 3.58 10.04
C PHE A 132 27.27 2.67 11.26
N HIS A 133 27.15 1.36 11.02
CA HIS A 133 27.17 0.32 12.06
C HIS A 133 28.61 -0.09 12.42
N LEU A 134 29.43 0.87 12.86
CA LEU A 134 30.87 0.66 13.10
C LEU A 134 31.13 -0.22 14.34
N GLU A 135 30.43 0.04 15.45
CA GLU A 135 30.51 -0.76 16.67
C GLU A 135 29.63 -2.02 16.61
N ASN A 136 28.55 -1.97 15.82
CA ASN A 136 27.48 -2.97 15.76
C ASN A 136 27.26 -3.61 14.35
N PRO A 137 28.31 -3.99 13.60
CA PRO A 137 28.15 -4.40 12.20
C PRO A 137 27.42 -5.74 12.07
N VAL A 138 26.56 -5.85 11.06
CA VAL A 138 25.81 -7.08 10.75
C VAL A 138 26.76 -8.07 10.09
N ARG A 139 27.03 -9.21 10.74
CA ARG A 139 28.03 -10.21 10.30
C ARG A 139 27.35 -11.39 9.62
N PHE A 140 27.99 -11.91 8.58
CA PHE A 140 27.48 -13.02 7.75
C PHE A 140 28.61 -13.98 7.35
N THR A 141 28.27 -15.22 7.04
CA THR A 141 29.23 -16.31 6.77
C THR A 141 29.06 -17.00 5.42
N GLU A 142 27.87 -16.91 4.81
CA GLU A 142 27.53 -17.43 3.48
C GLU A 142 26.92 -16.35 2.57
N GLU A 143 25.97 -15.54 3.07
CA GLU A 143 25.34 -14.44 2.30
C GLU A 143 24.68 -13.38 3.18
N LEU A 144 24.46 -12.20 2.63
CA LEU A 144 23.73 -11.11 3.29
C LEU A 144 22.79 -10.43 2.31
N LYS A 145 21.55 -10.20 2.74
CA LYS A 145 20.58 -9.36 2.03
C LYS A 145 20.08 -8.25 2.96
N VAL A 146 20.45 -7.01 2.67
CA VAL A 146 19.98 -5.79 3.34
C VAL A 146 18.95 -5.13 2.42
N THR A 147 17.73 -4.96 2.91
CA THR A 147 16.65 -4.26 2.20
C THR A 147 15.98 -3.24 3.08
N ILE A 148 15.23 -2.33 2.47
CA ILE A 148 14.28 -1.44 3.14
C ILE A 148 13.01 -1.36 2.29
N GLU A 149 11.84 -1.24 2.91
CA GLU A 149 10.64 -0.93 2.14
C GLU A 149 10.66 0.52 1.63
N HIS A 150 9.95 0.78 0.52
CA HIS A 150 9.80 2.13 0.00
C HIS A 150 8.43 2.74 0.39
N GLY A 151 8.39 3.27 1.61
CA GLY A 151 7.16 3.48 2.36
C GLY A 151 6.52 2.15 2.78
N HIS A 152 5.64 2.18 3.79
CA HIS A 152 5.05 0.98 4.36
C HIS A 152 4.48 0.03 3.30
N GLY A 153 4.81 -1.25 3.36
CA GLY A 153 4.34 -2.25 2.41
C GLY A 153 4.79 -2.01 0.95
N ASN A 154 5.82 -1.18 0.73
CA ASN A 154 6.31 -0.76 -0.60
C ASN A 154 5.27 -0.05 -1.51
N HIS A 155 4.37 0.75 -0.93
CA HIS A 155 3.33 1.43 -1.74
C HIS A 155 3.88 2.56 -2.63
N LEU A 156 4.97 3.24 -2.25
CA LEU A 156 5.42 4.47 -2.91
C LEU A 156 6.23 4.25 -4.19
N ARG A 157 6.24 5.25 -5.07
CA ARG A 157 7.04 5.27 -6.32
C ARG A 157 7.97 6.48 -6.40
N ASN A 158 8.47 6.95 -5.26
CA ASN A 158 9.53 7.96 -5.21
C ASN A 158 10.82 7.42 -5.87
N GLU A 159 11.78 8.27 -6.21
CA GLU A 159 13.14 7.78 -6.51
C GLU A 159 13.89 7.48 -5.22
N VAL A 160 14.67 6.41 -5.23
CA VAL A 160 15.55 6.00 -4.13
C VAL A 160 16.90 5.57 -4.70
N SER A 161 17.98 6.01 -4.08
CA SER A 161 19.33 5.55 -4.35
C SER A 161 20.14 5.38 -3.07
N SER A 162 21.12 4.50 -3.08
CA SER A 162 21.93 4.19 -1.88
C SER A 162 23.36 3.85 -2.24
N VAL A 163 24.27 4.00 -1.29
CA VAL A 163 25.57 3.32 -1.29
C VAL A 163 25.67 2.46 -0.04
N ALA A 164 25.78 1.16 -0.22
CA ALA A 164 26.08 0.22 0.85
C ALA A 164 27.59 0.13 1.11
N TYR A 165 27.98 -0.06 2.37
CA TYR A 165 29.38 -0.20 2.78
C TYR A 165 29.57 -1.49 3.58
N TRP A 166 30.53 -2.31 3.20
CA TRP A 166 30.81 -3.57 3.90
C TRP A 166 32.26 -4.03 3.77
N TYR A 167 32.59 -5.09 4.49
CA TYR A 167 33.87 -5.78 4.42
C TYR A 167 33.65 -7.28 4.15
N GLU A 168 34.47 -7.88 3.30
CA GLU A 168 34.48 -9.34 3.07
C GLU A 168 35.89 -9.94 3.23
N SER A 169 35.94 -11.23 3.56
CA SER A 169 37.17 -12.02 3.69
C SER A 169 37.93 -12.25 2.38
N LYS A 170 37.35 -11.89 1.23
CA LYS A 170 37.95 -11.91 -0.11
C LYS A 170 37.38 -10.73 -0.92
N PRO A 171 38.06 -10.26 -1.98
CA PRO A 171 37.45 -9.35 -2.93
C PRO A 171 36.36 -10.07 -3.74
N SER A 172 35.09 -9.74 -3.51
CA SER A 172 33.97 -10.02 -4.43
C SER A 172 33.80 -8.90 -5.49
N ARG A 173 32.90 -9.12 -6.44
CA ARG A 173 32.59 -8.17 -7.52
C ARG A 173 31.42 -7.29 -7.13
N VAL A 174 31.65 -5.98 -7.06
CA VAL A 174 30.56 -4.99 -6.98
C VAL A 174 29.88 -4.76 -8.35
N ARG A 175 28.60 -4.38 -8.33
CA ARG A 175 27.80 -3.99 -9.49
C ARG A 175 28.33 -2.70 -10.11
N SER A 176 28.32 -2.63 -11.44
CA SER A 176 28.58 -1.37 -12.16
C SER A 176 27.42 -0.40 -11.93
N PRO A 177 27.65 0.88 -11.58
CA PRO A 177 26.58 1.85 -11.43
C PRO A 177 25.87 2.11 -12.77
N PRO A 178 24.57 2.49 -12.77
CA PRO A 178 23.83 2.82 -13.99
C PRO A 178 24.53 3.86 -14.88
N PRO A 179 24.28 3.86 -16.20
CA PRO A 179 24.75 4.89 -17.14
C PRO A 179 24.56 6.32 -16.62
N VAL A 180 25.46 7.24 -17.00
CA VAL A 180 25.50 8.62 -16.48
C VAL A 180 24.13 9.29 -16.48
N ALA A 181 23.38 9.19 -17.59
CA ALA A 181 22.04 9.77 -17.72
C ALA A 181 21.04 9.26 -16.66
N GLN A 182 21.04 7.95 -16.37
CA GLN A 182 20.15 7.30 -15.40
C GLN A 182 20.58 7.50 -13.94
N ARG A 183 21.77 8.09 -13.71
CA ARG A 183 22.23 8.49 -12.37
C ARG A 183 22.36 10.01 -12.18
N MET A 184 21.84 10.82 -13.09
CA MET A 184 21.68 12.27 -12.86
C MET A 184 20.62 12.54 -11.78
N PRO A 185 20.70 13.64 -11.02
CA PRO A 185 19.61 14.07 -10.16
C PRO A 185 18.33 14.31 -10.97
N VAL A 186 17.16 13.97 -10.40
CA VAL A 186 15.87 14.35 -10.97
C VAL A 186 15.66 15.84 -10.65
N SER A 187 15.57 16.68 -11.67
CA SER A 187 15.44 18.13 -11.51
C SER A 187 14.00 18.55 -11.20
N LYS A 188 13.82 19.77 -10.67
CA LYS A 188 12.52 20.44 -10.62
C LYS A 188 12.40 21.53 -11.68
N ASP A 189 11.18 21.78 -12.14
CA ASP A 189 10.78 23.03 -12.78
C ASP A 189 9.77 23.73 -11.85
N GLY A 190 10.18 24.85 -11.27
CA GLY A 190 9.51 25.45 -10.11
C GLY A 190 9.37 24.45 -8.96
N MET A 191 8.12 24.06 -8.65
CA MET A 191 7.79 23.06 -7.62
C MET A 191 7.59 21.64 -8.17
N GLN A 192 7.54 21.45 -9.50
CA GLN A 192 7.18 20.18 -10.13
C GLN A 192 8.40 19.34 -10.49
N TRP A 193 8.30 18.02 -10.32
CA TRP A 193 9.36 17.07 -10.66
C TRP A 193 9.44 16.82 -12.18
N VAL A 194 10.61 17.01 -12.78
CA VAL A 194 10.84 16.79 -14.21
C VAL A 194 11.06 15.29 -14.47
N GLN A 195 9.97 14.59 -14.75
CA GLN A 195 9.99 13.17 -15.10
C GLN A 195 10.50 13.00 -16.54
N ASP A 196 11.63 12.31 -16.69
CA ASP A 196 12.25 11.97 -17.97
C ASP A 196 12.54 10.47 -18.02
N SER A 197 11.74 9.74 -18.80
CA SER A 197 11.83 8.29 -18.93
C SER A 197 13.14 7.80 -19.53
N THR A 198 13.93 8.65 -20.20
CA THR A 198 15.28 8.31 -20.66
C THR A 198 16.32 8.31 -19.55
N LYS A 199 16.00 8.94 -18.41
CA LYS A 199 16.80 8.95 -17.16
C LYS A 199 16.23 8.04 -16.07
N GLN A 200 15.08 7.40 -16.31
CA GLN A 200 14.48 6.45 -15.38
C GLN A 200 15.19 5.09 -15.44
N ILE A 201 15.17 4.37 -14.32
CA ILE A 201 15.65 3.00 -14.17
C ILE A 201 14.81 2.33 -13.07
N THR A 202 13.85 1.52 -13.48
CA THR A 202 13.04 0.68 -12.59
C THR A 202 13.35 -0.77 -12.94
N SER A 203 13.97 -1.52 -12.03
CA SER A 203 14.43 -2.90 -12.28
C SER A 203 13.34 -3.94 -12.05
N LYS A 204 12.35 -3.63 -11.20
CA LYS A 204 11.19 -4.48 -10.91
C LYS A 204 9.96 -3.61 -10.63
N GLU A 205 8.80 -4.06 -11.11
CA GLU A 205 7.49 -3.59 -10.68
C GLU A 205 6.89 -4.62 -9.70
N ILE A 206 6.24 -4.15 -8.63
CA ILE A 206 5.59 -5.04 -7.66
C ILE A 206 4.32 -5.63 -8.27
N HIS A 207 4.17 -6.96 -8.15
CA HIS A 207 2.97 -7.64 -8.61
C HIS A 207 1.82 -7.40 -7.62
N VAL A 208 0.78 -6.70 -8.09
CA VAL A 208 -0.37 -6.27 -7.29
C VAL A 208 -1.26 -7.48 -6.94
N ASN A 209 -1.21 -7.92 -5.69
CA ASN A 209 -2.04 -9.02 -5.17
C ASN A 209 -3.50 -8.56 -4.86
N GLU A 210 -4.37 -9.47 -4.44
CA GLU A 210 -5.79 -9.14 -4.17
C GLU A 210 -5.99 -8.17 -2.98
N GLU A 211 -5.12 -8.22 -1.96
CA GLU A 211 -5.11 -7.27 -0.83
C GLU A 211 -4.80 -5.86 -1.33
N MET A 212 -3.72 -5.70 -2.08
CA MET A 212 -3.33 -4.45 -2.75
C MET A 212 -4.43 -3.95 -3.69
N LYS A 213 -5.07 -4.83 -4.48
CA LYS A 213 -6.23 -4.45 -5.32
C LYS A 213 -7.40 -3.94 -4.48
N LYS A 214 -7.79 -4.64 -3.40
CA LYS A 214 -8.84 -4.16 -2.48
C LYS A 214 -8.48 -2.81 -1.88
N MET A 215 -7.22 -2.56 -1.54
CA MET A 215 -6.79 -1.26 -1.02
C MET A 215 -6.78 -0.15 -2.08
N LYS A 216 -6.28 -0.40 -3.30
CA LYS A 216 -6.38 0.56 -4.42
C LYS A 216 -7.84 0.90 -4.73
N ARG A 217 -8.76 -0.08 -4.65
CA ARG A 217 -10.22 0.15 -4.80
C ARG A 217 -10.81 0.99 -3.67
N ARG A 218 -10.53 0.63 -2.40
CA ARG A 218 -10.96 1.42 -1.23
C ARG A 218 -10.43 2.85 -1.29
N TRP A 219 -9.21 3.05 -1.77
CA TRP A 219 -8.62 4.37 -1.99
C TRP A 219 -9.38 5.17 -3.05
N LYS A 220 -9.57 4.63 -4.27
CA LYS A 220 -10.38 5.27 -5.33
C LYS A 220 -11.81 5.57 -4.86
N GLY A 221 -12.40 4.68 -4.05
CA GLY A 221 -13.73 4.84 -3.43
C GLY A 221 -13.88 6.00 -2.44
N LYS A 222 -12.80 6.70 -2.07
CA LYS A 222 -12.87 7.92 -1.23
C LYS A 222 -13.32 9.15 -1.99
N ASP A 223 -12.95 9.26 -3.26
CA ASP A 223 -13.24 10.41 -4.12
C ASP A 223 -14.57 10.25 -4.89
N PHE A 224 -15.36 9.21 -4.54
CA PHE A 224 -16.69 9.00 -5.10
C PHE A 224 -17.72 10.03 -4.59
N PRO A 225 -18.54 10.61 -5.48
CA PRO A 225 -19.64 11.49 -5.08
C PRO A 225 -20.70 10.73 -4.28
N GLU A 226 -21.49 11.49 -3.51
CA GLU A 226 -22.22 11.00 -2.35
C GLU A 226 -23.51 10.19 -2.65
N TYR A 227 -23.65 9.62 -3.84
CA TYR A 227 -24.77 8.71 -4.13
C TYR A 227 -24.35 7.58 -5.07
N ILE A 228 -24.84 6.37 -4.77
CA ILE A 228 -25.03 5.31 -5.76
C ILE A 228 -26.49 4.86 -5.60
N SER A 229 -27.33 5.19 -6.57
CA SER A 229 -28.74 4.77 -6.60
C SER A 229 -28.84 3.48 -7.39
N VAL A 230 -28.69 2.34 -6.71
CA VAL A 230 -28.81 1.02 -7.34
C VAL A 230 -30.28 0.61 -7.38
N VAL A 231 -30.79 0.34 -8.57
CA VAL A 231 -32.12 -0.25 -8.79
C VAL A 231 -31.99 -1.30 -9.90
N GLY A 232 -32.14 -2.56 -9.53
CA GLY A 232 -32.04 -3.71 -10.43
C GLY A 232 -32.69 -4.95 -9.81
N PRO A 233 -32.96 -6.00 -10.59
CA PRO A 233 -33.45 -7.25 -10.04
C PRO A 233 -32.35 -7.90 -9.17
N ILE A 234 -32.76 -8.38 -8.00
CA ILE A 234 -31.90 -9.19 -7.12
C ILE A 234 -31.80 -10.59 -7.70
N THR A 235 -30.60 -11.14 -7.68
CA THR A 235 -30.28 -12.51 -8.11
C THR A 235 -29.34 -13.18 -7.11
N LYS A 236 -29.02 -14.44 -7.38
CA LYS A 236 -27.91 -15.15 -6.74
C LYS A 236 -26.97 -15.64 -7.83
N ASP A 237 -25.67 -15.46 -7.60
CA ASP A 237 -24.62 -16.00 -8.44
C ASP A 237 -24.44 -17.52 -8.23
N ASP A 238 -23.47 -18.11 -8.94
CA ASP A 238 -23.15 -19.55 -8.88
C ASP A 238 -22.71 -20.03 -7.48
N GLU A 239 -22.32 -19.13 -6.58
CA GLU A 239 -21.89 -19.46 -5.20
C GLU A 239 -22.97 -19.13 -4.14
N GLY A 240 -24.02 -18.40 -4.52
CA GLY A 240 -25.24 -18.17 -3.74
C GLY A 240 -25.34 -16.81 -3.04
N PHE A 241 -24.43 -15.89 -3.36
CA PHE A 241 -24.35 -14.54 -2.80
C PHE A 241 -25.55 -13.68 -3.23
N LEU A 242 -25.91 -12.66 -2.43
CA LEU A 242 -27.01 -11.75 -2.78
C LEU A 242 -26.50 -10.63 -3.66
N CYS A 243 -26.85 -10.68 -4.95
CA CYS A 243 -26.36 -9.75 -5.96
C CYS A 243 -27.48 -8.87 -6.53
N ILE A 244 -27.13 -7.67 -7.01
CA ILE A 244 -28.01 -6.84 -7.83
C ILE A 244 -27.46 -6.77 -9.24
N ASN A 245 -28.31 -7.06 -10.22
CA ASN A 245 -28.01 -6.87 -11.63
C ASN A 245 -28.21 -5.40 -12.03
N MET A 246 -27.13 -4.66 -12.28
CA MET A 246 -27.17 -3.26 -12.70
C MET A 246 -26.16 -2.92 -13.81
N PRO A 247 -26.41 -1.90 -14.65
CA PRO A 247 -25.39 -1.37 -15.54
C PRO A 247 -24.41 -0.47 -14.80
N PHE A 248 -23.11 -0.56 -15.13
CA PHE A 248 -22.08 0.34 -14.59
C PHE A 248 -22.11 1.77 -15.19
N SER A 249 -22.94 2.01 -16.21
CA SER A 249 -23.08 3.30 -16.88
C SER A 249 -24.55 3.70 -17.05
N SER A 250 -24.79 5.00 -17.17
CA SER A 250 -26.11 5.57 -17.51
C SER A 250 -26.39 5.59 -19.02
N GLU A 251 -25.47 5.11 -19.85
CA GLU A 251 -25.64 5.04 -21.30
C GLU A 251 -26.68 3.97 -21.72
N PRO A 252 -27.59 4.28 -22.67
CA PRO A 252 -28.57 3.31 -23.17
C PRO A 252 -27.92 2.10 -23.84
N GLY A 253 -28.02 0.94 -23.19
CA GLY A 253 -27.42 -0.32 -23.69
C GLY A 253 -26.07 -0.68 -23.07
N ALA A 254 -25.65 0.01 -22.00
CA ALA A 254 -24.55 -0.44 -21.16
C ALA A 254 -24.74 -1.91 -20.70
N PRO A 255 -23.67 -2.73 -20.60
CA PRO A 255 -23.79 -4.10 -20.11
C PRO A 255 -24.32 -4.13 -18.67
N ILE A 256 -25.08 -5.17 -18.33
CA ILE A 256 -25.57 -5.42 -16.97
C ILE A 256 -24.61 -6.39 -16.30
N HIS A 257 -24.20 -6.05 -15.08
CA HIS A 257 -23.29 -6.82 -14.25
C HIS A 257 -23.98 -7.26 -12.97
N GLU A 258 -23.67 -8.46 -12.51
CA GLU A 258 -24.13 -9.01 -11.24
C GLU A 258 -23.17 -8.60 -10.13
N ILE A 259 -23.66 -7.87 -9.13
CA ILE A 259 -22.81 -7.21 -8.12
C ILE A 259 -23.28 -7.55 -6.70
N PRO A 260 -22.44 -8.14 -5.83
CA PRO A 260 -22.80 -8.45 -4.46
C PRO A 260 -23.13 -7.21 -3.61
N VAL A 261 -24.23 -7.27 -2.86
CA VAL A 261 -24.80 -6.12 -2.13
C VAL A 261 -23.86 -5.51 -1.09
N VAL A 262 -22.98 -6.30 -0.45
CA VAL A 262 -22.06 -5.79 0.59
C VAL A 262 -21.03 -4.82 0.06
N GLU A 263 -20.59 -5.00 -1.19
CA GLU A 263 -19.44 -4.27 -1.72
C GLU A 263 -19.78 -2.82 -1.95
N LEU A 264 -20.96 -2.61 -2.53
CA LEU A 264 -21.63 -1.32 -2.62
C LEU A 264 -21.71 -0.61 -1.27
N LEU A 265 -21.73 -1.36 -0.15
CA LEU A 265 -21.94 -0.85 1.21
C LEU A 265 -20.63 -0.71 2.03
N GLU A 266 -19.56 -1.43 1.70
CA GLU A 266 -18.20 -1.18 2.25
C GLU A 266 -17.74 0.26 1.97
N PHE A 267 -18.11 0.84 0.81
CA PHE A 267 -17.77 2.23 0.45
C PHE A 267 -18.41 3.30 1.36
N PHE A 268 -19.37 2.91 2.21
CA PHE A 268 -20.09 3.83 3.10
C PHE A 268 -19.82 3.59 4.60
N ILE A 269 -18.85 2.75 4.97
CA ILE A 269 -18.44 2.57 6.38
C ILE A 269 -18.10 3.94 7.03
N TYR A 270 -18.62 4.16 8.23
CA TYR A 270 -18.62 5.42 9.00
C TYR A 270 -19.31 6.64 8.35
N LYS A 271 -19.98 6.49 7.20
CA LYS A 271 -20.86 7.53 6.61
C LYS A 271 -22.31 7.36 7.11
N HIS A 272 -23.11 8.43 7.06
CA HIS A 272 -24.46 8.49 7.65
C HIS A 272 -25.56 8.20 6.62
N ILE A 273 -26.12 6.99 6.65
CA ILE A 273 -26.83 6.31 5.57
C ILE A 273 -28.32 6.12 5.87
N THR A 274 -29.16 6.18 4.84
CA THR A 274 -30.48 5.54 4.85
C THR A 274 -30.45 4.24 4.06
N LEU A 275 -30.87 3.14 4.68
CA LEU A 275 -31.12 1.84 4.07
C LEU A 275 -32.62 1.71 3.81
N HIS A 276 -33.03 1.45 2.57
CA HIS A 276 -34.44 1.41 2.13
C HIS A 276 -34.78 0.06 1.47
N VAL A 277 -35.00 -0.95 2.31
CA VAL A 277 -35.30 -2.32 1.87
C VAL A 277 -36.76 -2.39 1.41
N LYS A 278 -37.02 -2.93 0.21
CA LYS A 278 -38.37 -2.94 -0.38
C LYS A 278 -38.74 -4.29 -1.02
N VAL A 279 -39.06 -5.25 -0.17
CA VAL A 279 -39.46 -6.60 -0.60
C VAL A 279 -40.95 -6.60 -1.00
N GLY A 280 -41.20 -6.40 -2.30
CA GLY A 280 -42.53 -6.46 -2.91
C GLY A 280 -43.45 -5.34 -2.43
N ALA A 281 -44.35 -5.66 -1.49
CA ALA A 281 -45.27 -4.71 -0.87
C ALA A 281 -44.82 -4.23 0.52
N MET A 282 -43.76 -4.82 1.09
CA MET A 282 -43.10 -4.31 2.29
C MET A 282 -42.10 -3.20 1.92
N ASP A 283 -41.97 -2.24 2.82
CA ASP A 283 -41.20 -1.01 2.63
C ASP A 283 -40.61 -0.65 4.01
N GLU A 284 -39.29 -0.78 4.17
CA GLU A 284 -38.58 -0.65 5.44
C GLU A 284 -37.44 0.37 5.28
N ILE A 285 -37.47 1.43 6.10
CA ILE A 285 -36.50 2.52 6.07
C ILE A 285 -35.76 2.55 7.42
N ARG A 286 -34.44 2.44 7.39
CA ARG A 286 -33.56 2.59 8.56
C ARG A 286 -32.50 3.65 8.29
N VAL A 287 -32.21 4.49 9.27
CA VAL A 287 -31.11 5.48 9.22
C VAL A 287 -30.02 5.01 10.18
N GLY A 288 -28.74 5.21 9.85
CA GLY A 288 -27.63 4.71 10.66
C GLY A 288 -26.25 4.81 9.99
N THR A 289 -25.27 4.07 10.51
CA THR A 289 -23.91 3.99 9.95
C THR A 289 -23.47 2.54 9.81
N PHE A 290 -22.70 2.19 8.78
CA PHE A 290 -21.98 0.91 8.77
C PHE A 290 -20.69 0.99 9.60
N GLU A 291 -20.40 -0.07 10.35
CA GLU A 291 -19.15 -0.34 11.06
C GLU A 291 -18.63 -1.72 10.61
N MET A 292 -17.33 -1.98 10.74
CA MET A 292 -16.73 -3.28 10.39
C MET A 292 -16.40 -4.06 11.66
N SER A 293 -16.81 -5.34 11.73
CA SER A 293 -16.48 -6.21 12.86
C SER A 293 -14.99 -6.60 12.87
N SER A 294 -14.49 -7.07 14.01
CA SER A 294 -13.14 -7.66 14.11
C SER A 294 -12.98 -8.99 13.36
N SER A 295 -14.05 -9.55 12.79
CA SER A 295 -14.04 -10.72 11.90
C SER A 295 -14.21 -10.38 10.41
N GLY A 296 -14.39 -9.10 10.05
CA GLY A 296 -14.66 -8.67 8.68
C GLY A 296 -16.13 -8.67 8.27
N ASN A 297 -17.07 -8.73 9.22
CA ASN A 297 -18.51 -8.68 8.94
C ASN A 297 -18.99 -7.21 8.90
N LEU A 298 -19.81 -6.85 7.91
CA LEU A 298 -20.40 -5.52 7.82
C LEU A 298 -21.60 -5.38 8.79
N LEU A 299 -21.44 -4.55 9.81
CA LEU A 299 -22.44 -4.28 10.85
C LEU A 299 -23.15 -2.95 10.56
N PHE A 300 -24.47 -2.92 10.71
CA PHE A 300 -25.27 -1.69 10.66
C PHE A 300 -25.63 -1.23 12.07
N LYS A 301 -25.52 0.08 12.30
CA LYS A 301 -25.80 0.74 13.57
C LYS A 301 -26.93 1.74 13.39
N PRO A 302 -28.17 1.42 13.78
CA PRO A 302 -29.30 2.33 13.59
C PRO A 302 -29.16 3.61 14.43
N GLU A 303 -29.62 4.75 13.90
CA GLU A 303 -29.56 6.04 14.58
C GLU A 303 -30.44 6.02 15.85
N GLY A 304 -29.82 6.26 17.00
CA GLY A 304 -30.49 6.26 18.31
C GLY A 304 -30.60 4.89 18.98
N GLU A 305 -30.27 3.80 18.29
CA GLU A 305 -30.16 2.46 18.88
C GLU A 305 -28.76 2.23 19.48
N LYS A 306 -28.62 1.19 20.31
CA LYS A 306 -27.34 0.81 20.95
C LYS A 306 -26.70 -0.42 20.34
N ASP A 307 -27.52 -1.30 19.78
CA ASP A 307 -27.11 -2.62 19.36
C ASP A 307 -26.69 -2.58 17.89
N LEU A 308 -25.61 -3.29 17.58
CA LEU A 308 -25.13 -3.50 16.22
C LEU A 308 -25.89 -4.68 15.64
N LEU A 309 -26.43 -4.52 14.44
CA LEU A 309 -27.14 -5.56 13.69
C LEU A 309 -26.24 -6.00 12.53
N GLU A 310 -26.09 -7.30 12.26
CA GLU A 310 -25.40 -7.68 11.02
C GLU A 310 -26.27 -7.27 9.82
N LEU A 311 -25.66 -6.72 8.76
CA LEU A 311 -26.41 -6.47 7.51
C LEU A 311 -27.05 -7.76 7.00
N LYS A 312 -26.35 -8.90 7.18
CA LYS A 312 -26.87 -10.24 6.94
C LYS A 312 -28.19 -10.49 7.68
N GLU A 313 -28.25 -10.27 8.99
CA GLU A 313 -29.48 -10.50 9.78
C GLU A 313 -30.64 -9.59 9.34
N ILE A 314 -30.37 -8.33 8.99
CA ILE A 314 -31.39 -7.42 8.44
C ILE A 314 -31.95 -8.00 7.11
N LEU A 315 -31.06 -8.37 6.18
CA LEU A 315 -31.46 -8.91 4.88
C LEU A 315 -32.16 -10.28 5.02
N GLU A 316 -31.65 -11.19 5.84
CA GLU A 316 -32.27 -12.49 6.10
C GLU A 316 -33.66 -12.35 6.74
N THR A 317 -33.85 -11.35 7.62
CA THR A 317 -35.15 -11.07 8.26
C THR A 317 -36.15 -10.47 7.27
N THR A 318 -35.77 -9.47 6.48
CA THR A 318 -36.69 -8.75 5.59
C THR A 318 -36.95 -9.51 4.27
N VAL A 319 -36.03 -10.39 3.84
CA VAL A 319 -36.22 -11.30 2.68
C VAL A 319 -36.79 -12.66 3.09
N GLY A 320 -36.61 -13.10 4.35
CA GLY A 320 -37.14 -14.36 4.86
C GLY A 320 -36.36 -15.62 4.43
N SER A 321 -35.12 -15.48 3.97
CA SER A 321 -34.26 -16.58 3.54
C SER A 321 -32.77 -16.28 3.80
N LYS A 322 -31.90 -17.30 3.74
CA LYS A 322 -30.47 -17.13 4.04
C LYS A 322 -29.70 -16.36 2.96
N VAL A 323 -28.72 -15.57 3.43
CA VAL A 323 -27.87 -14.66 2.66
C VAL A 323 -26.41 -14.84 3.09
N GLU A 324 -25.51 -15.11 2.15
CA GLU A 324 -24.05 -15.09 2.37
C GLU A 324 -23.40 -14.03 1.46
N ILE A 325 -22.17 -13.59 1.81
CA ILE A 325 -21.68 -12.23 1.51
C ILE A 325 -20.13 -12.16 1.25
N GLU A 326 -19.69 -11.80 0.04
CA GLU A 326 -18.30 -11.42 -0.41
C GLU A 326 -18.42 -10.68 -1.80
N ALA A 327 -17.49 -9.91 -2.43
CA ALA A 327 -16.09 -9.56 -2.12
C ALA A 327 -15.14 -9.03 -3.26
N LEU A 328 -15.52 -8.80 -4.53
CA LEU A 328 -14.60 -8.26 -5.57
C LEU A 328 -15.13 -7.25 -6.64
N ILE A 329 -15.25 -5.98 -6.23
CA ILE A 329 -15.20 -4.70 -6.99
C ILE A 329 -14.33 -4.66 -8.29
N ASP A 330 -14.77 -4.08 -9.42
CA ASP A 330 -13.87 -3.25 -10.27
C ASP A 330 -14.44 -1.82 -10.43
N ILE A 331 -13.56 -0.82 -10.40
CA ILE A 331 -13.89 0.61 -10.25
C ILE A 331 -13.49 1.43 -11.50
N ASP A 332 -12.66 0.89 -12.38
CA ASP A 332 -12.01 1.68 -13.45
C ASP A 332 -12.93 2.11 -14.62
N GLU A 333 -14.23 1.76 -14.58
CA GLU A 333 -15.24 2.18 -15.56
C GLU A 333 -16.21 3.28 -15.05
N MET A 334 -16.19 3.65 -13.76
CA MET A 334 -17.12 4.64 -13.18
C MET A 334 -16.62 6.09 -13.27
N GLN A 335 -17.54 7.06 -13.45
CA GLN A 335 -17.23 8.50 -13.49
C GLN A 335 -18.11 9.35 -12.55
N PRO A 336 -17.57 10.45 -11.96
CA PRO A 336 -18.25 11.24 -10.93
C PRO A 336 -19.25 12.28 -11.49
N ALA A 337 -20.30 12.58 -10.71
CA ALA A 337 -21.42 13.43 -11.13
C ALA A 337 -21.83 14.53 -10.10
N GLY A 338 -21.04 15.60 -10.01
CA GLY A 338 -21.49 16.95 -9.57
C GLY A 338 -21.51 17.29 -8.07
N ASP A 339 -21.31 18.57 -7.76
CA ASP A 339 -21.16 19.10 -6.39
C ASP A 339 -22.49 19.40 -5.67
N LYS A 340 -22.92 18.54 -4.73
CA LYS A 340 -23.82 18.88 -3.60
C LYS A 340 -23.60 17.97 -2.38
N PRO A 341 -23.85 18.45 -1.14
CA PRO A 341 -23.83 17.64 0.08
C PRO A 341 -25.16 16.88 0.30
N THR A 342 -25.09 15.61 0.72
CA THR A 342 -26.15 14.61 0.46
C THR A 342 -26.31 13.57 1.58
N SER A 343 -27.43 12.84 1.57
CA SER A 343 -27.70 11.67 2.42
C SER A 343 -28.09 10.47 1.55
N PHE A 344 -27.57 9.29 1.87
CA PHE A 344 -27.70 8.08 1.04
C PHE A 344 -29.09 7.42 1.19
N VAL A 345 -29.56 6.72 0.15
CA VAL A 345 -30.76 5.85 0.15
C VAL A 345 -30.47 4.59 -0.67
N VAL A 346 -30.47 3.42 -0.03
CA VAL A 346 -30.17 2.12 -0.68
C VAL A 346 -31.47 1.36 -1.00
N TYR A 347 -31.83 1.21 -2.26
CA TYR A 347 -33.03 0.48 -2.69
C TYR A 347 -32.75 -1.01 -2.93
N ILE A 348 -33.57 -1.90 -2.34
CA ILE A 348 -33.43 -3.35 -2.49
C ILE A 348 -34.79 -3.93 -2.91
N GLN A 349 -34.98 -4.22 -4.21
CA GLN A 349 -36.24 -4.74 -4.76
C GLN A 349 -36.14 -6.23 -5.14
N HIS A 350 -36.77 -7.08 -4.33
CA HIS A 350 -36.93 -8.50 -4.64
C HIS A 350 -37.96 -8.71 -5.77
N VAL A 351 -37.52 -9.24 -6.90
CA VAL A 351 -38.40 -9.81 -7.93
C VAL A 351 -38.57 -11.28 -7.60
N ALA A 352 -39.80 -11.74 -7.39
CA ALA A 352 -40.04 -13.14 -7.10
C ALA A 352 -39.90 -14.01 -8.35
N ASP A 353 -39.20 -15.14 -8.24
CA ASP A 353 -39.20 -16.18 -9.27
C ASP A 353 -40.63 -16.65 -9.56
N THR A 354 -41.06 -16.50 -10.82
CA THR A 354 -42.29 -17.12 -11.31
C THR A 354 -41.97 -18.51 -11.86
N GLY A 355 -41.71 -19.45 -10.95
CA GLY A 355 -41.52 -20.89 -11.20
C GLY A 355 -42.46 -21.75 -10.37
#